data_AF-A0A4Q1BXY7-F1
#
_entry.id   AF-A0A4Q1BXY7-F1
#
_cell.length_a   1.000
_cell.length_b   1.000
_cell.length_c   1.000
_cell.angle_alpha   90.00
_cell.angle_beta   90.00
_cell.angle_gamma   90.00
#
_symmetry.space_group_name_H-M   'P 1'
#
loop_
_entity.id
_entity.type
_entity.pdbx_description
1 polymer ?
#
loop_
_entity_poly.entity_id
_entity_poly.type
_entity_poly.pdbx_seq_one_letter_code
_entity_poly.pdbx_strand_id
1 'polypeptide(L)'
;MMRYRLGFLGILCLLMTSCRKDLQTSSSNSVVAKEVIKEKKVEFRWNQLIAKNIQENLTQADELLLIYSLVAIEKDQIVQIQPASHYVGKVKQGSVLELQKIPTLLMALKPGQSLGIQVSLWEVDDYQQVQQVLRQVNQWGGVLQVPISMMEFSSITNPFGWFMWGLRASGLAVELLNKWDGNDRLGISEMQISWEKLESFQKKGSWKSGPKMLNDYHYDFSYQIQVRD
;
A
#
# COMPACT_ATOMS: atom_id res chain seq x y z
N MET A 1 1.41 69.42 -35.95
CA MET A 1 0.63 70.62 -35.56
C MET A 1 -0.71 70.18 -34.98
N MET A 2 -0.90 70.44 -33.68
CA MET A 2 -2.13 70.99 -33.05
C MET A 2 -3.31 71.25 -34.04
N ARG A 3 -4.56 70.82 -33.80
CA ARG A 3 -5.44 71.36 -32.76
C ARG A 3 -6.85 70.68 -32.65
N TYR A 4 -7.28 70.41 -31.39
CA TYR A 4 -8.59 70.66 -30.71
C TYR A 4 -9.92 70.13 -31.32
N ARG A 5 -10.98 69.74 -30.61
CA ARG A 5 -11.38 69.45 -29.20
C ARG A 5 -12.88 69.01 -29.24
N LEU A 6 -13.42 68.67 -28.05
CA LEU A 6 -14.84 68.45 -27.68
C LEU A 6 -15.41 67.09 -28.12
N GLY A 7 -15.99 66.26 -27.26
CA GLY A 7 -16.38 66.40 -25.86
C GLY A 7 -17.68 65.61 -25.68
N PHE A 8 -17.73 64.66 -24.75
CA PHE A 8 -18.99 64.30 -24.10
C PHE A 8 -18.68 63.68 -22.74
N LEU A 9 -19.02 64.47 -21.73
CA LEU A 9 -19.01 64.18 -20.31
C LEU A 9 -20.36 63.52 -19.99
N GLY A 10 -20.34 62.32 -19.41
CA GLY A 10 -21.52 61.65 -18.84
C GLY A 10 -21.01 60.59 -17.86
N ILE A 11 -20.71 60.95 -16.61
CA ILE A 11 -21.62 60.80 -15.48
C ILE A 11 -22.23 59.40 -15.45
N LEU A 12 -21.51 58.47 -14.81
CA LEU A 12 -22.10 57.27 -14.22
C LEU A 12 -21.51 57.09 -12.82
N CYS A 13 -21.98 57.93 -11.91
CA CYS A 13 -21.85 57.78 -10.47
C CYS A 13 -23.27 57.57 -9.93
N LEU A 14 -23.41 56.76 -8.86
CA LEU A 14 -24.66 56.28 -8.24
C LEU A 14 -25.16 55.00 -8.95
N LEU A 15 -25.15 53.82 -8.35
CA LEU A 15 -25.87 53.47 -7.12
C LEU A 15 -25.14 52.32 -6.37
N MET A 16 -24.50 52.65 -5.26
CA MET A 16 -24.13 51.67 -4.21
C MET A 16 -24.90 52.01 -2.94
N THR A 17 -26.19 51.70 -2.91
CA THR A 17 -26.98 51.70 -1.68
C THR A 17 -26.77 50.36 -0.97
N SER A 18 -25.76 50.32 -0.11
CA SER A 18 -25.49 49.22 0.82
C SER A 18 -26.58 49.19 1.90
N CYS A 19 -27.50 48.23 1.82
CA CYS A 19 -28.32 47.82 2.96
C CYS A 19 -27.43 47.13 4.00
N ARG A 20 -27.04 47.85 5.06
CA ARG A 20 -26.54 47.23 6.28
C ARG A 20 -27.71 46.54 6.98
N LYS A 21 -27.80 45.22 6.87
CA LYS A 21 -28.50 44.40 7.85
C LYS A 21 -27.48 44.04 8.92
N ASP A 22 -27.69 44.54 10.13
CA ASP A 22 -26.98 44.08 11.31
C ASP A 22 -27.25 42.58 11.47
N LEU A 23 -26.24 41.76 11.17
CA LEU A 23 -26.25 40.37 11.58
C LEU A 23 -25.99 40.36 13.08
N GLN A 24 -27.05 40.14 13.86
CA GLN A 24 -26.92 39.65 15.22
C GLN A 24 -26.14 38.33 15.18
N THR A 25 -24.85 38.38 15.50
CA THR A 25 -24.07 37.20 15.90
C THR A 25 -24.61 36.70 17.23
N SER A 26 -25.65 35.87 17.17
CA SER A 26 -25.95 34.92 18.22
C SER A 26 -24.77 33.95 18.29
N SER A 27 -23.87 34.15 19.26
CA SER A 27 -22.86 33.17 19.62
C SER A 27 -23.57 31.97 20.27
N SER A 28 -24.16 31.09 19.47
CA SER A 28 -24.39 29.73 19.93
C SER A 28 -23.02 29.07 20.03
N ASN A 29 -22.47 29.06 21.25
CA ASN A 29 -21.40 28.14 21.63
C ASN A 29 -21.97 26.71 21.59
N SER A 30 -22.18 26.20 20.38
CA SER A 30 -22.28 24.78 20.15
C SER A 30 -20.87 24.26 20.33
N VAL A 31 -20.57 23.75 21.52
CA VAL A 31 -19.42 22.86 21.71
C VAL A 31 -19.69 21.70 20.77
N VAL A 32 -19.13 21.77 19.55
CA VAL A 32 -19.09 20.64 18.63
C VAL A 32 -18.28 19.60 19.38
N ALA A 33 -18.98 18.62 19.96
CA ALA A 33 -18.36 17.45 20.52
C ALA A 33 -17.49 16.89 19.40
N LYS A 34 -16.17 16.96 19.60
CA LYS A 34 -15.19 16.45 18.64
C LYS A 34 -15.45 14.96 18.57
N GLU A 35 -16.16 14.52 17.54
CA GLU A 35 -16.52 13.13 17.35
C GLU A 35 -15.20 12.35 17.38
N VAL A 36 -15.04 11.51 18.40
CA VAL A 36 -13.83 10.71 18.56
C VAL A 36 -13.87 9.71 17.41
N ILE A 37 -13.13 10.00 16.34
CA ILE A 37 -13.00 9.08 15.22
C ILE A 37 -12.41 7.79 15.78
N LYS A 38 -13.24 6.75 15.84
CA LYS A 38 -12.85 5.44 16.35
C LYS A 38 -12.01 4.74 15.29
N GLU A 39 -10.70 4.94 15.35
CA GLU A 39 -9.74 4.32 14.44
C GLU A 39 -9.49 2.86 14.85
N LYS A 40 -9.47 1.94 13.88
CA LYS A 40 -9.00 0.57 14.10
C LYS A 40 -7.50 0.50 13.88
N LYS A 41 -6.74 0.15 14.92
CA LYS A 41 -5.30 -0.14 14.84
C LYS A 41 -5.11 -1.59 14.44
N VAL A 42 -4.48 -1.79 13.29
CA VAL A 42 -4.20 -3.08 12.66
C VAL A 42 -2.72 -3.39 12.84
N GLU A 43 -2.42 -4.61 13.29
CA GLU A 43 -1.07 -5.17 13.37
C GLU A 43 -0.99 -6.46 12.55
N PHE A 44 -0.10 -6.50 11.57
CA PHE A 44 0.24 -7.70 10.82
C PHE A 44 1.49 -8.34 11.40
N ARG A 45 1.44 -9.66 11.61
CA ARG A 45 2.58 -10.47 12.07
C ARG A 45 2.68 -11.77 11.29
N TRP A 46 3.87 -12.07 10.80
CA TRP A 46 4.19 -13.37 10.23
C TRP A 46 4.25 -14.45 11.32
N ASN A 47 3.78 -15.65 10.99
CA ASN A 47 3.89 -16.80 11.88
C ASN A 47 4.97 -17.77 11.38
N GLN A 48 4.78 -18.34 10.19
CA GLN A 48 5.70 -19.34 9.65
C GLN A 48 5.65 -19.43 8.12
N LEU A 49 6.71 -19.99 7.56
CA LEU A 49 6.83 -20.45 6.17
C LEU A 49 7.34 -21.90 6.18
N ILE A 50 6.71 -22.77 5.41
CA ILE A 50 7.10 -24.18 5.29
C ILE A 50 7.42 -24.46 3.82
N ALA A 51 8.65 -24.91 3.56
CA ALA A 51 9.10 -25.32 2.23
C ALA A 51 8.80 -26.80 2.02
N LYS A 52 7.64 -27.15 1.46
CA LYS A 52 7.29 -28.55 1.16
C LYS A 52 8.04 -29.07 -0.07
N ASN A 53 8.21 -28.21 -1.06
CA ASN A 53 9.02 -28.46 -2.24
C ASN A 53 9.68 -27.17 -2.72
N ILE A 54 10.86 -27.28 -3.32
CA ILE A 54 11.68 -26.14 -3.76
C ILE A 54 12.01 -26.27 -5.25
N GLN A 55 12.26 -25.15 -5.92
CA GLN A 55 12.47 -25.14 -7.36
C GLN A 55 13.82 -25.75 -7.76
N GLU A 56 14.87 -25.49 -6.97
CA GLU A 56 16.24 -25.83 -7.34
C GLU A 56 16.69 -27.25 -6.95
N ASN A 57 17.01 -28.04 -7.96
CA ASN A 57 17.54 -29.39 -7.81
C ASN A 57 19.07 -29.41 -7.64
N LEU A 58 19.79 -28.41 -8.15
CA LEU A 58 21.26 -28.40 -8.18
C LEU A 58 21.84 -27.90 -6.86
N THR A 59 21.36 -26.75 -6.37
CA THR A 59 21.82 -26.15 -5.12
C THR A 59 21.13 -26.78 -3.90
N GLN A 60 20.02 -27.49 -4.13
CA GLN A 60 19.11 -28.04 -3.10
C GLN A 60 18.61 -26.98 -2.12
N ALA A 61 18.62 -25.71 -2.52
CA ALA A 61 18.13 -24.61 -1.71
C ALA A 61 17.70 -23.42 -2.59
N ASP A 62 16.49 -22.91 -2.34
CA ASP A 62 16.01 -21.67 -2.94
C ASP A 62 16.42 -20.50 -2.04
N GLU A 63 16.86 -19.39 -2.63
CA GLU A 63 17.07 -18.14 -1.91
C GLU A 63 15.78 -17.33 -1.88
N LEU A 64 15.20 -17.14 -0.69
CA LEU A 64 13.83 -16.62 -0.58
C LEU A 64 13.76 -15.19 -0.06
N LEU A 65 12.85 -14.41 -0.66
CA LEU A 65 12.48 -13.07 -0.26
C LEU A 65 10.96 -12.97 -0.06
N LEU A 66 10.55 -12.45 1.09
CA LEU A 66 9.17 -12.10 1.37
C LEU A 66 8.96 -10.62 1.12
N ILE A 67 7.85 -10.30 0.45
CA ILE A 67 7.38 -8.93 0.25
C ILE A 67 5.91 -8.87 0.65
N TYR A 68 5.55 -7.93 1.51
CA TYR A 68 4.21 -7.84 2.09
C TYR A 68 3.83 -6.40 2.43
N SER A 69 2.53 -6.11 2.42
CA SER A 69 2.03 -4.77 2.69
C SER A 69 0.63 -4.74 3.29
N LEU A 70 0.38 -3.70 4.09
CA LEU A 70 -0.97 -3.26 4.48
C LEU A 70 -1.36 -2.04 3.65
N VAL A 71 -2.63 -1.98 3.24
CA VAL A 71 -3.18 -0.91 2.38
C VAL A 71 -4.49 -0.42 2.99
N ALA A 72 -4.66 0.89 3.12
CA ALA A 72 -5.95 1.51 3.44
C ALA A 72 -6.61 1.95 2.13
N ILE A 73 -7.84 1.53 1.91
CA ILE A 73 -8.60 1.80 0.68
C ILE A 73 -9.88 2.56 1.05
N GLU A 74 -10.11 3.71 0.42
CA GLU A 74 -11.31 4.52 0.61
C GLU A 74 -11.89 4.84 -0.76
N LYS A 75 -13.17 4.51 -1.00
CA LYS A 75 -13.85 4.75 -2.30
C LYS A 75 -13.03 4.24 -3.50
N ASP A 76 -12.55 3.01 -3.40
CA ASP A 76 -11.70 2.34 -4.39
C ASP A 76 -10.34 3.02 -4.64
N GLN A 77 -9.93 3.95 -3.78
CA GLN A 77 -8.64 4.64 -3.85
C GLN A 77 -7.75 4.20 -2.70
N ILE A 78 -6.47 4.00 -2.99
CA ILE A 78 -5.48 3.78 -1.96
C ILE A 78 -5.14 5.11 -1.30
N VAL A 79 -5.39 5.20 0.01
CA VAL A 79 -5.13 6.41 0.81
C VAL A 79 -3.91 6.26 1.71
N GLN A 80 -3.46 5.02 1.97
CA GLN A 80 -2.25 4.73 2.72
C GLN A 80 -1.69 3.36 2.34
N ILE A 81 -0.36 3.22 2.29
CA ILE A 81 0.35 1.96 2.13
C ILE A 81 1.42 1.85 3.21
N GLN A 82 1.59 0.65 3.76
CA GLN A 82 2.71 0.27 4.63
C GLN A 82 3.39 -0.97 4.04
N PRO A 83 4.45 -0.80 3.23
CA PRO A 83 5.18 -1.91 2.64
C PRO A 83 6.29 -2.42 3.57
N ALA A 84 6.63 -3.70 3.44
CA ALA A 84 7.83 -4.29 4.02
C ALA A 84 8.35 -5.44 3.15
N SER A 85 9.63 -5.72 3.33
CA SER A 85 10.34 -6.83 2.74
C SER A 85 11.25 -7.49 3.76
N HIS A 86 11.41 -8.81 3.64
CA HIS A 86 12.27 -9.59 4.52
C HIS A 86 12.98 -10.69 3.74
N TYR A 87 14.31 -10.68 3.76
CA TYR A 87 15.12 -11.76 3.22
C TYR A 87 15.09 -12.94 4.17
N VAL A 88 14.60 -14.07 3.68
CA VAL A 88 14.46 -15.30 4.44
C VAL A 88 15.77 -16.09 4.45
N GLY A 89 16.57 -15.98 3.39
CA GLY A 89 17.81 -16.73 3.23
C GLY A 89 17.64 -17.96 2.34
N LYS A 90 18.66 -18.83 2.37
CA LYS A 90 18.65 -20.13 1.68
C LYS A 90 17.76 -21.11 2.42
N VAL A 91 16.78 -21.67 1.72
CA VAL A 91 15.75 -22.55 2.28
C VAL A 91 15.80 -23.89 1.57
N LYS A 92 15.96 -24.96 2.35
CA LYS A 92 15.95 -26.33 1.85
C LYS A 92 14.54 -26.92 1.91
N GLN A 93 14.28 -27.90 1.06
CA GLN A 93 13.07 -28.71 1.16
C GLN A 93 12.89 -29.32 2.56
N GLY A 94 11.65 -29.34 3.04
CA GLY A 94 11.27 -29.79 4.37
C GLY A 94 11.45 -28.76 5.49
N SER A 95 12.06 -27.60 5.20
CA SER A 95 12.31 -26.58 6.23
C SER A 95 11.02 -25.96 6.77
N VAL A 96 10.96 -25.78 8.09
CA VAL A 96 9.96 -24.98 8.79
C VAL A 96 10.64 -23.75 9.34
N LEU A 97 10.24 -22.59 8.85
CA LEU A 97 10.85 -21.30 9.18
C LEU A 97 9.91 -20.52 10.08
N GLU A 98 10.38 -20.21 11.29
CA GLU A 98 9.66 -19.35 12.23
C GLU A 98 9.88 -17.88 11.88
N LEU A 99 8.80 -17.21 11.50
CA LEU A 99 8.85 -15.83 11.00
C LEU A 99 8.38 -14.79 12.02
N GLN A 100 8.10 -15.21 13.26
CA GLN A 100 7.59 -14.34 14.32
C GLN A 100 8.58 -13.26 14.76
N LYS A 101 9.87 -13.42 14.42
CA LYS A 101 10.94 -12.44 14.69
C LYS A 101 10.96 -11.31 13.66
N ILE A 102 10.24 -11.43 12.54
CA ILE A 102 10.13 -10.38 11.55
C ILE A 102 9.35 -9.20 12.16
N PRO A 103 9.80 -7.94 11.97
CA PRO A 103 9.06 -6.77 12.41
C PRO A 103 7.61 -6.74 11.90
N THR A 104 6.70 -6.33 12.78
CA THR A 104 5.28 -6.24 12.48
C THR A 104 4.98 -4.99 11.65
N LEU A 105 3.94 -5.06 10.81
CA LEU A 105 3.41 -3.88 10.12
C LEU A 105 2.22 -3.33 10.90
N LEU A 106 2.16 -2.01 11.03
CA LEU A 106 1.11 -1.30 11.76
C LEU A 106 0.38 -0.33 10.83
N MET A 107 -0.94 -0.28 10.92
CA MET A 107 -1.78 0.65 10.18
C MET A 107 -2.98 1.10 11.03
N ALA A 108 -3.37 2.37 10.91
CA ALA A 108 -4.62 2.85 11.47
C ALA A 108 -5.65 3.00 10.35
N LEU A 109 -6.87 2.51 10.57
CA LEU A 109 -7.97 2.62 9.62
C LEU A 109 -9.10 3.46 10.21
N LYS A 110 -9.59 4.40 9.42
CA LYS A 110 -10.74 5.23 9.75
C LYS A 110 -12.05 4.53 9.34
N PRO A 111 -13.19 4.88 9.95
CA PRO A 111 -14.50 4.45 9.47
C PRO A 111 -14.66 4.73 7.96
N GLY A 112 -15.21 3.74 7.23
CA GLY A 112 -15.37 3.80 5.77
C GLY A 112 -14.14 3.34 4.97
N GLN A 113 -13.01 3.04 5.61
CA GLN A 113 -11.82 2.51 4.93
C GLN A 113 -11.76 0.98 4.98
N SER A 114 -11.35 0.35 3.89
CA SER A 114 -11.07 -1.09 3.84
C SER A 114 -9.58 -1.37 4.05
N LEU A 115 -9.28 -2.51 4.68
CA LEU A 115 -7.93 -3.07 4.78
C LEU A 115 -7.64 -3.94 3.56
N GLY A 116 -6.63 -3.61 2.78
CA GLY A 116 -5.96 -4.50 1.84
C GLY A 116 -4.73 -5.15 2.48
N ILE A 117 -4.53 -6.44 2.27
CA ILE A 117 -3.34 -7.18 2.69
C ILE A 117 -2.80 -7.91 1.47
N GLN A 118 -1.50 -7.81 1.26
CA GLN A 118 -0.80 -8.52 0.21
C GLN A 118 0.45 -9.16 0.80
N VAL A 119 0.68 -10.42 0.45
CA VAL A 119 1.89 -11.15 0.76
C VAL A 119 2.37 -11.89 -0.49
N SER A 120 3.67 -11.87 -0.74
CA SER A 120 4.27 -12.52 -1.89
C SER A 120 5.61 -13.15 -1.53
N LEU A 121 5.91 -14.25 -2.23
CA LEU A 121 7.15 -14.99 -2.12
C LEU A 121 7.89 -14.95 -3.45
N TRP A 122 9.19 -14.71 -3.35
CA TRP A 122 10.11 -14.58 -4.47
C TRP A 122 11.32 -15.48 -4.22
N GLU A 123 11.75 -16.15 -5.27
CA GLU A 123 13.08 -16.73 -5.38
C GLU A 123 14.01 -15.64 -5.93
N VAL A 124 15.20 -15.49 -5.35
CA VAL A 124 16.15 -14.42 -5.69
C VAL A 124 17.51 -15.02 -5.99
N ASP A 125 18.06 -14.80 -7.18
CA ASP A 125 19.36 -15.36 -7.58
C ASP A 125 20.52 -14.75 -6.81
N ASP A 126 20.48 -13.42 -6.58
CA ASP A 126 21.50 -12.68 -5.85
C ASP A 126 20.88 -11.57 -5.00
N TYR A 127 20.68 -11.86 -3.71
CA TYR A 127 20.13 -10.90 -2.77
C TYR A 127 20.97 -9.60 -2.65
N GLN A 128 22.29 -9.66 -2.88
CA GLN A 128 23.14 -8.47 -2.74
C GLN A 128 22.75 -7.37 -3.74
N GLN A 129 22.28 -7.75 -4.93
CA GLN A 129 21.90 -6.80 -5.98
C GLN A 129 20.62 -6.02 -5.63
N VAL A 130 19.69 -6.65 -4.90
CA VAL A 130 18.39 -6.06 -4.55
C VAL A 130 18.37 -5.46 -3.15
N GLN A 131 19.36 -5.76 -2.30
CA GLN A 131 19.37 -5.37 -0.89
C GLN A 131 19.24 -3.85 -0.67
N GLN A 132 19.94 -3.03 -1.47
CA GLN A 132 19.92 -1.58 -1.31
C GLN A 132 18.52 -1.00 -1.54
N VAL A 133 17.82 -1.50 -2.55
CA VAL A 133 16.47 -1.03 -2.88
C VAL A 133 15.47 -1.48 -1.83
N LEU A 134 15.57 -2.72 -1.35
CA LEU A 134 14.70 -3.24 -0.30
C LEU A 134 14.82 -2.47 1.02
N ARG A 135 16.03 -2.03 1.38
CA ARG A 135 16.25 -1.16 2.55
C ARG A 135 15.52 0.17 2.41
N GLN A 136 15.49 0.75 1.20
CA GLN A 136 14.77 1.98 0.94
C GLN A 136 13.25 1.75 1.00
N VAL A 137 12.73 0.66 0.42
CA VAL A 137 11.30 0.31 0.52
C VAL A 137 10.84 0.20 1.97
N ASN A 138 11.62 -0.46 2.84
CA ASN A 138 11.29 -0.62 4.25
C ASN A 138 11.30 0.70 5.04
N GLN A 139 11.89 1.78 4.50
CA GLN A 139 11.90 3.11 5.11
C GLN A 139 10.73 3.98 4.66
N TRP A 140 10.07 3.64 3.56
CA TRP A 140 8.99 4.43 2.96
C TRP A 140 7.61 3.93 3.44
N GLY A 141 7.29 4.23 4.70
CA GLY A 141 5.93 4.14 5.24
C GLY A 141 5.31 5.54 5.30
N GLY A 142 4.39 5.89 4.40
CA GLY A 142 3.88 7.25 4.32
C GLY A 142 2.66 7.43 3.43
N VAL A 143 1.76 8.33 3.85
CA VAL A 143 0.49 8.68 3.19
C VAL A 143 0.75 9.16 1.76
N LEU A 144 0.38 8.33 0.78
CA LEU A 144 0.34 8.69 -0.63
C LEU A 144 -1.10 9.04 -1.00
N GLN A 145 -1.40 10.32 -1.16
CA GLN A 145 -2.63 10.77 -1.84
C GLN A 145 -2.32 10.85 -3.33
N VAL A 146 -2.62 9.79 -4.08
CA VAL A 146 -2.34 9.73 -5.51
C VAL A 146 -3.54 10.28 -6.30
N PRO A 147 -3.36 11.29 -7.17
CA PRO A 147 -4.43 11.81 -8.03
C PRO A 147 -4.86 10.80 -9.09
N ILE A 148 -6.19 10.65 -9.24
CA ILE A 148 -6.87 9.69 -10.14
C ILE A 148 -6.45 9.83 -11.61
N SER A 149 -6.00 11.01 -12.05
CA SER A 149 -5.59 11.26 -13.43
C SER A 149 -4.34 10.47 -13.89
N MET A 150 -3.57 9.90 -12.97
CA MET A 150 -2.47 8.98 -13.28
C MET A 150 -2.87 7.49 -13.26
N MET A 151 -4.14 7.18 -12.95
CA MET A 151 -4.67 5.82 -12.80
C MET A 151 -5.34 5.33 -14.09
N GLU A 152 -4.61 5.22 -15.20
CA GLU A 152 -5.18 4.62 -16.42
C GLU A 152 -5.25 3.07 -16.33
N PHE A 153 -6.43 2.60 -15.92
CA PHE A 153 -7.20 1.43 -16.37
C PHE A 153 -6.63 -0.01 -16.46
N SER A 154 -5.39 -0.34 -16.09
CA SER A 154 -4.95 -1.76 -16.08
C SER A 154 -4.65 -2.39 -14.71
N SER A 155 -4.70 -1.61 -13.62
CA SER A 155 -4.12 -2.05 -12.33
C SER A 155 -4.93 -1.74 -11.06
N ILE A 156 -6.17 -1.25 -11.15
CA ILE A 156 -6.95 -0.90 -9.94
C ILE A 156 -7.38 -2.16 -9.17
N THR A 157 -7.48 -3.31 -9.84
CA THR A 157 -8.00 -4.57 -9.28
C THR A 157 -6.93 -5.63 -8.98
N ASN A 158 -5.66 -5.37 -9.29
CA ASN A 158 -4.58 -6.33 -9.09
C ASN A 158 -3.55 -5.76 -8.10
N PRO A 159 -3.38 -6.35 -6.91
CA PRO A 159 -2.41 -5.91 -5.90
C PRO A 159 -0.94 -5.97 -6.34
N PHE A 160 -0.57 -6.74 -7.38
CA PHE A 160 0.73 -6.53 -8.05
C PHE A 160 0.85 -5.11 -8.62
N GLY A 161 -0.24 -4.57 -9.15
CA GLY A 161 -0.36 -3.17 -9.55
C GLY A 161 -0.07 -2.24 -8.39
N TRP A 162 -0.67 -2.45 -7.21
CA TRP A 162 -0.47 -1.62 -6.03
C TRP A 162 0.96 -1.66 -5.50
N PHE A 163 1.58 -2.84 -5.49
CA PHE A 163 2.99 -3.02 -5.14
C PHE A 163 3.93 -2.30 -6.12
N MET A 164 3.74 -2.51 -7.42
CA MET A 164 4.48 -1.82 -8.48
C MET A 164 4.23 -0.32 -8.45
N TRP A 165 3.06 0.13 -8.01
CA TRP A 165 2.75 1.54 -7.78
C TRP A 165 3.44 2.11 -6.54
N GLY A 166 3.52 1.37 -5.44
CA GLY A 166 4.33 1.77 -4.28
C GLY A 166 5.80 1.94 -4.65
N LEU A 167 6.33 1.05 -5.49
CA LEU A 167 7.68 1.15 -6.06
C LEU A 167 7.84 2.29 -7.07
N ARG A 168 6.83 2.57 -7.89
CA ARG A 168 6.86 3.69 -8.86
C ARG A 168 6.75 5.04 -8.15
N ALA A 169 5.89 5.13 -7.14
CA ALA A 169 5.69 6.34 -6.34
C ALA A 169 6.92 6.70 -5.50
N SER A 170 7.79 5.73 -5.17
CA SER A 170 9.07 5.99 -4.49
C SER A 170 10.21 6.40 -5.45
N GLY A 171 9.99 6.39 -6.77
CA GLY A 171 11.04 6.65 -7.77
C GLY A 171 12.01 5.49 -8.00
N LEU A 172 11.80 4.35 -7.32
CA LEU A 172 12.71 3.20 -7.29
C LEU A 172 12.35 2.10 -8.30
N ALA A 173 11.18 2.17 -8.92
CA ALA A 173 10.69 1.14 -9.83
C ALA A 173 11.60 0.87 -11.03
N VAL A 174 12.23 1.89 -11.61
CA VAL A 174 13.08 1.71 -12.81
C VAL A 174 14.35 0.95 -12.45
N GLU A 175 14.97 1.27 -11.32
CA GLU A 175 16.20 0.61 -10.87
C GLU A 175 15.93 -0.79 -10.31
N LEU A 176 14.81 -0.98 -9.61
CA LEU A 176 14.39 -2.29 -9.14
C LEU A 176 14.08 -3.21 -10.31
N LEU A 177 13.24 -2.79 -11.27
CA LEU A 177 12.85 -3.62 -12.43
C LEU A 177 14.06 -4.00 -13.30
N ASN A 178 15.01 -3.09 -13.51
CA ASN A 178 16.22 -3.37 -14.29
C ASN A 178 17.16 -4.37 -13.58
N LYS A 179 17.16 -4.40 -12.24
CA LYS A 179 17.93 -5.38 -11.44
C LYS A 179 17.13 -6.65 -11.12
N TRP A 180 15.85 -6.70 -11.52
CA TRP A 180 14.93 -7.82 -11.25
C TRP A 180 14.90 -8.86 -12.37
N ASP A 181 15.73 -8.73 -13.40
CA ASP A 181 15.72 -9.54 -14.64
C ASP A 181 16.20 -11.02 -14.48
N GLY A 182 16.06 -11.59 -13.28
CA GLY A 182 16.43 -12.99 -12.99
C GLY A 182 15.70 -13.63 -11.80
N ASN A 183 14.93 -12.86 -11.02
CA ASN A 183 14.26 -13.42 -9.83
C ASN A 183 12.84 -13.89 -10.17
N ASP A 184 12.52 -15.14 -9.82
CA ASP A 184 11.21 -15.74 -10.10
C ASP A 184 10.21 -15.49 -8.97
N ARG A 185 9.01 -15.03 -9.34
CA ARG A 185 7.91 -14.88 -8.39
C ARG A 185 7.20 -16.20 -8.19
N LEU A 186 7.37 -16.78 -7.01
CA LEU A 186 6.74 -18.05 -6.62
C LEU A 186 5.25 -17.90 -6.31
N GLY A 187 4.80 -16.77 -5.78
CA GLY A 187 3.37 -16.57 -5.64
C GLY A 187 2.94 -15.33 -4.88
N ILE A 188 1.63 -15.07 -4.94
CA ILE A 188 0.99 -13.95 -4.26
C ILE A 188 -0.28 -14.44 -3.56
N SER A 189 -0.57 -13.89 -2.38
CA SER A 189 -1.86 -14.01 -1.70
C SER A 189 -2.34 -12.62 -1.29
N GLU A 190 -3.63 -12.37 -1.54
CA GLU A 190 -4.24 -11.05 -1.42
C GLU A 190 -5.60 -11.18 -0.72
N MET A 191 -5.97 -10.13 0.01
CA MET A 191 -7.31 -10.01 0.56
C MET A 191 -7.67 -8.55 0.84
N GLN A 192 -8.97 -8.25 0.74
CA GLN A 192 -9.54 -6.96 1.11
C GLN A 192 -10.69 -7.19 2.09
N ILE A 193 -10.72 -6.44 3.19
CA ILE A 193 -11.74 -6.51 4.22
C ILE A 193 -12.28 -5.11 4.50
N SER A 194 -13.61 -4.93 4.50
CA SER A 194 -14.22 -3.65 4.83
C SER A 194 -14.11 -3.33 6.32
N TRP A 195 -14.15 -2.03 6.68
CA TRP A 195 -14.04 -1.56 8.06
C TRP A 195 -14.96 -2.30 9.04
N GLU A 196 -16.21 -2.53 8.62
CA GLU A 196 -17.27 -3.12 9.46
C GLU A 196 -17.00 -4.58 9.78
N LYS A 197 -16.36 -5.30 8.84
CA LYS A 197 -16.05 -6.73 8.94
C LYS A 197 -14.66 -7.02 9.48
N LEU A 198 -13.86 -5.97 9.69
CA LEU A 198 -12.48 -6.11 10.11
C LEU A 198 -12.39 -6.50 11.59
N GLU A 199 -11.99 -7.75 11.82
CA GLU A 199 -11.71 -8.33 13.13
C GLU A 199 -10.31 -8.98 13.13
N SER A 200 -9.84 -9.43 14.30
CA SER A 200 -8.58 -10.18 14.38
C SER A 200 -8.73 -11.57 13.77
N PHE A 201 -7.78 -12.00 12.94
CA PHE A 201 -7.83 -13.33 12.30
C PHE A 201 -6.44 -13.89 12.02
N GLN A 202 -6.41 -15.19 11.71
CA GLN A 202 -5.22 -15.88 11.19
C GLN A 202 -5.48 -16.37 9.77
N LYS A 203 -4.51 -16.17 8.88
CA LYS A 203 -4.55 -16.68 7.51
C LYS A 203 -3.49 -17.76 7.34
N LYS A 204 -3.90 -18.88 6.75
CA LYS A 204 -3.02 -19.90 6.19
C LYS A 204 -3.23 -19.96 4.68
N GLY A 205 -2.18 -20.21 3.92
CA GLY A 205 -2.25 -20.36 2.47
C GLY A 205 -1.06 -21.11 1.92
N SER A 206 -1.05 -21.33 0.62
CA SER A 206 0.07 -21.96 -0.06
C SER A 206 0.34 -21.32 -1.42
N TRP A 207 1.61 -21.27 -1.78
CA TRP A 207 2.10 -20.97 -3.11
C TRP A 207 2.62 -22.26 -3.71
N LYS A 208 2.06 -22.67 -4.85
CA LYS A 208 2.42 -23.92 -5.52
C LYS A 208 2.53 -23.70 -7.02
N SER A 209 3.52 -24.33 -7.64
CA SER A 209 3.61 -24.38 -9.09
C SER A 209 2.53 -25.30 -9.69
N GLY A 210 2.32 -25.19 -11.00
CA GLY A 210 1.38 -26.05 -11.73
C GLY A 210 1.88 -27.51 -11.85
N PRO A 211 0.97 -28.46 -12.13
CA PRO A 211 1.23 -29.91 -12.00
C PRO A 211 2.23 -30.55 -13.00
N LYS A 212 2.96 -29.78 -13.82
CA LYS A 212 3.77 -30.33 -14.94
C LYS A 212 5.10 -29.60 -15.23
N MET A 213 5.78 -29.04 -14.23
CA MET A 213 7.10 -28.46 -14.46
C MET A 213 8.20 -29.26 -13.75
N LEU A 214 9.35 -29.38 -14.40
CA LEU A 214 10.58 -30.01 -13.88
C LEU A 214 11.22 -29.24 -12.70
N ASN A 215 10.56 -28.16 -12.28
CA ASN A 215 10.97 -27.12 -11.34
C ASN A 215 9.75 -26.80 -10.46
N ASP A 216 9.16 -27.81 -9.82
CA ASP A 216 7.94 -27.63 -9.03
C ASP A 216 8.26 -27.13 -7.62
N TYR A 217 7.46 -26.18 -7.12
CA TYR A 217 7.63 -25.64 -5.79
C TYR A 217 6.33 -25.69 -5.00
N HIS A 218 6.45 -25.76 -3.68
CA HIS A 218 5.31 -25.75 -2.77
C HIS A 218 5.71 -25.16 -1.44
N TYR A 219 5.16 -24.00 -1.13
CA TYR A 219 5.38 -23.26 0.09
C TYR A 219 4.06 -23.03 0.82
N ASP A 220 3.95 -23.45 2.07
CA ASP A 220 2.84 -23.04 2.94
C ASP A 220 3.26 -21.84 3.76
N PHE A 221 2.36 -20.87 3.94
CA PHE A 221 2.60 -19.71 4.77
C PHE A 221 1.47 -19.48 5.76
N SER A 222 1.77 -18.77 6.84
CA SER A 222 0.73 -18.20 7.68
C SER A 222 1.13 -16.89 8.33
N TYR A 223 0.13 -16.04 8.54
CA TYR A 223 0.25 -14.76 9.23
C TYR A 223 -1.01 -14.52 10.07
N GLN A 224 -0.95 -13.51 10.92
CA GLN A 224 -2.08 -13.03 11.70
C GLN A 224 -2.26 -11.52 11.56
N ILE A 225 -3.52 -11.10 11.66
CA ILE A 225 -3.94 -9.72 11.81
C ILE A 225 -4.53 -9.56 13.19
N GLN A 226 -4.00 -8.63 13.98
CA GLN A 226 -4.60 -8.19 15.23
C GLN A 226 -5.23 -6.82 15.03
N VAL A 227 -6.45 -6.64 15.50
CA VAL A 227 -7.22 -5.41 15.39
C VAL A 227 -7.55 -4.92 16.80
N ARG A 228 -7.25 -3.65 17.07
CA ARG A 228 -7.57 -2.97 18.33
C ARG A 228 -8.34 -1.70 18.02
N ASP A 229 -9.38 -1.47 18.80
CA ASP A 229 -10.24 -0.26 18.75
C ASP A 229 -9.70 0.88 19.63
#